data_AF-A0A1M5YWR8-F1
#
_entry.id   AF-A0A1M5YWR8-F1
#
_cell.length_a   1.000
_cell.length_b   1.000
_cell.length_c   1.000
_cell.angle_alpha   90.00
_cell.angle_beta   90.00
_cell.angle_gamma   90.00
#
_symmetry.space_group_name_H-M   'P 1'
#
loop_
_entity.id
_entity.type
_entity.pdbx_description
1 polymer ?
#
loop_
_entity_poly.entity_id
_entity_poly.type
_entity_poly.pdbx_seq_one_letter_code
_entity_poly.pdbx_strand_id
1 'polypeptide(L)'
;MKKKYLIAMGVSLAMLMTGCSSFSEIHEMTMLDKGDKQTSSQSSDEEKDMDSEEDNEETDNKNDDNNDNGNKDDDNNQGDTARELSQAELSEFEDMFSDLKYEAFIDYGFADVTEIPWDDVVYYESENLWTPADDEKENIYLDTVGKTVDEYLGMIVYVEQSKLEEFCLTYTGTDYSNAKFPLTWLYIPECDAYFYEVTDASDPTYSVLSGIVNDTTYTVEILDPAYDYNKSRTFTFIKDGDDVKVISNIIHWEEGADNSYTFDSEIYGESTIYTYGTTAYLIAHGNQQGYIYTTYSGHEMTSIDDIYFFDFNADGIKDILVVGDSNEGPTITVTYSNGRYYSNWLTGLDDAINDGIDGDLTEDNLKAFLLKYGSNGSYSSYKEAYSQVAYIRDLDDYEYNYGLQDLDEDGMPELIIKKVEGSWFRIDVYSFEDDYAVRVASLAATQDTLETEEIDEYENVTLGQIDMSLTYEELISELDG
;
A
#
# COMPACT_ATOMS: atom_id res chain seq x y z
N MET A 1 -24.91 -40.49 -45.18
CA MET A 1 -24.36 -39.86 -46.40
C MET A 1 -24.31 -38.35 -46.16
N LYS A 2 -23.15 -37.81 -45.76
CA LYS A 2 -22.66 -36.42 -45.87
C LYS A 2 -21.35 -36.34 -45.08
N LYS A 3 -20.42 -35.53 -45.60
CA LYS A 3 -18.96 -35.62 -45.45
C LYS A 3 -18.46 -35.20 -44.05
N LYS A 4 -17.47 -35.92 -43.54
CA LYS A 4 -16.61 -35.49 -42.42
C LYS A 4 -15.49 -34.59 -42.99
N TYR A 5 -15.33 -33.39 -42.45
CA TYR A 5 -14.11 -32.59 -42.61
C TYR A 5 -13.25 -32.83 -41.38
N LEU A 6 -12.06 -33.40 -41.61
CA LEU A 6 -10.93 -33.36 -40.69
C LEU A 6 -10.25 -32.01 -40.92
N ILE A 7 -10.13 -31.19 -39.87
CA ILE A 7 -9.07 -30.20 -39.78
C ILE A 7 -8.26 -30.60 -38.55
N ALA A 8 -7.04 -31.04 -38.83
CA ALA A 8 -6.01 -31.24 -37.82
C ALA A 8 -5.30 -29.90 -37.64
N MET A 9 -5.39 -29.34 -36.44
CA MET A 9 -4.47 -28.31 -35.97
C MET A 9 -3.95 -28.82 -34.63
N GLY A 10 -2.70 -29.29 -34.67
CA GLY A 10 -1.93 -29.54 -33.47
C GLY A 10 -1.35 -28.21 -33.02
N VAL A 11 -1.70 -27.81 -31.80
CA VAL A 11 -0.92 -26.86 -31.02
C VAL A 11 -0.59 -27.58 -29.72
N SER A 12 0.71 -27.72 -29.51
CA SER A 12 1.33 -28.30 -28.32
C SER A 12 1.05 -27.41 -27.11
N LEU A 13 0.24 -27.93 -26.19
CA LEU A 13 -0.02 -27.37 -24.88
C LEU A 13 1.22 -27.59 -24.00
N ALA A 14 1.99 -26.54 -23.73
CA ALA A 14 2.94 -26.50 -22.63
C ALA A 14 2.25 -25.77 -21.48
N MET A 15 1.78 -26.53 -20.49
CA MET A 15 1.26 -25.99 -19.23
C MET A 15 2.43 -25.42 -18.44
N LEU A 16 2.52 -24.10 -18.35
CA LEU A 16 3.14 -23.42 -17.22
C LEU A 16 1.99 -23.06 -16.28
N MET A 17 2.01 -23.66 -15.09
CA MET A 17 1.15 -23.26 -13.98
C MET A 17 1.70 -21.93 -13.48
N THR A 18 0.99 -20.84 -13.72
CA THR A 18 1.08 -19.61 -12.93
C THR A 18 -0.22 -19.53 -12.16
N GLY A 19 -0.11 -19.44 -10.83
CA GLY A 19 -1.26 -19.32 -9.94
C GLY A 19 -2.10 -18.11 -10.33
N CYS A 20 -3.39 -18.34 -10.52
CA CYS A 20 -4.39 -17.31 -10.58
C CYS A 20 -4.51 -16.70 -9.18
N SER A 21 -4.07 -15.46 -9.02
CA SER A 21 -4.66 -14.52 -8.07
C SER A 21 -5.40 -13.50 -8.92
N SER A 22 -6.72 -13.58 -8.90
CA SER A 22 -7.66 -12.69 -9.59
C SER A 22 -7.42 -11.24 -9.17
N PHE A 23 -7.35 -10.35 -10.15
CA PHE A 23 -7.19 -8.91 -10.00
C PHE A 23 -8.27 -8.25 -10.85
N SER A 24 -9.22 -7.57 -10.20
CA SER A 24 -10.03 -6.52 -10.83
C SER A 24 -10.68 -5.65 -9.76
N GLU A 25 -10.04 -4.55 -9.37
CA GLU A 25 -10.75 -3.40 -8.78
C GLU A 25 -10.27 -2.08 -9.38
N ILE A 26 -11.23 -1.38 -9.97
CA ILE A 26 -11.10 -0.05 -10.56
C ILE A 26 -10.99 0.96 -9.42
N HIS A 27 -9.95 1.80 -9.45
CA HIS A 27 -9.67 2.82 -8.45
C HIS A 27 -10.52 4.08 -8.66
N GLU A 28 -11.22 4.54 -7.63
CA GLU A 28 -11.84 5.87 -7.58
C GLU A 28 -11.24 6.64 -6.39
N MET A 29 -10.49 7.70 -6.68
CA MET A 29 -9.76 8.50 -5.68
C MET A 29 -10.48 9.83 -5.46
N THR A 30 -11.07 10.05 -4.28
CA THR A 30 -11.62 11.36 -3.90
C THR A 30 -10.54 12.29 -3.34
N MET A 31 -10.21 13.33 -4.10
CA MET A 31 -9.27 14.39 -3.73
C MET A 31 -9.83 15.34 -2.66
N LEU A 32 -9.05 15.61 -1.61
CA LEU A 32 -9.25 16.73 -0.69
C LEU A 32 -8.47 17.96 -1.17
N ASP A 33 -9.20 18.96 -1.64
CA ASP A 33 -8.74 20.29 -2.08
C ASP A 33 -8.05 21.06 -0.93
N LYS A 34 -6.73 21.27 -1.03
CA LYS A 34 -5.98 22.20 -0.17
C LYS A 34 -5.84 23.55 -0.89
N GLY A 35 -6.77 24.45 -0.58
CA GLY A 35 -6.84 25.78 -1.15
C GLY A 35 -5.61 26.68 -0.91
N ASP A 36 -5.27 27.42 -1.96
CA ASP A 36 -4.22 28.44 -2.06
C ASP A 36 -4.23 29.50 -0.94
N LYS A 37 -3.09 29.67 -0.27
CA LYS A 37 -2.81 30.87 0.54
C LYS A 37 -2.22 31.98 -0.31
N GLN A 38 -3.11 32.85 -0.78
CA GLN A 38 -2.77 34.12 -1.42
C GLN A 38 -2.23 35.11 -0.37
N THR A 39 -0.92 35.32 -0.33
CA THR A 39 -0.30 36.39 0.48
C THR A 39 -0.46 37.75 -0.19
N SER A 40 -1.37 38.59 0.33
CA SER A 40 -1.43 40.01 -0.02
C SER A 40 -0.54 40.83 0.91
N SER A 41 0.52 41.40 0.36
CA SER A 41 1.35 42.43 0.96
C SER A 41 0.58 43.76 1.08
N GLN A 42 0.52 44.34 2.28
CA GLN A 42 0.36 45.78 2.41
C GLN A 42 1.08 46.32 3.66
N SER A 43 1.98 47.26 3.37
CA SER A 43 2.85 48.04 4.23
C SER A 43 2.11 48.98 5.18
N SER A 44 2.67 49.21 6.37
CA SER A 44 2.99 50.57 6.84
C SER A 44 3.85 50.55 8.10
N ASP A 45 5.01 51.17 7.96
CA ASP A 45 5.94 51.79 8.91
C ASP A 45 5.43 52.06 10.33
N GLU A 46 6.29 51.83 11.33
CA GLU A 46 6.73 52.91 12.22
C GLU A 46 8.05 52.54 12.96
N GLU A 47 8.95 53.53 12.93
CA GLU A 47 10.34 53.55 13.42
C GLU A 47 10.47 53.33 14.94
N LYS A 48 11.62 52.78 15.38
CA LYS A 48 12.50 53.51 16.32
C LYS A 48 13.88 52.86 16.54
N ASP A 49 14.86 53.75 16.43
CA ASP A 49 16.27 53.74 16.80
C ASP A 49 16.63 53.00 18.12
N MET A 50 17.81 52.35 18.16
CA MET A 50 19.01 52.92 18.81
C MET A 50 20.21 51.94 18.84
N ASP A 51 21.34 52.42 18.32
CA ASP A 51 22.74 52.26 18.77
C ASP A 51 23.10 51.16 19.78
N SER A 52 24.11 50.34 19.48
CA SER A 52 25.54 50.63 19.81
C SER A 52 26.45 49.40 19.72
N GLU A 53 27.61 49.64 19.09
CA GLU A 53 28.99 49.25 19.44
C GLU A 53 29.42 47.76 19.54
N GLU A 54 30.30 47.43 18.58
CA GLU A 54 31.57 46.68 18.64
C GLU A 54 31.94 45.93 19.94
N ASP A 55 32.35 44.66 19.79
CA ASP A 55 33.73 44.31 20.14
C ASP A 55 34.22 43.03 19.44
N ASN A 56 35.45 43.12 18.94
CA ASN A 56 36.29 42.05 18.40
C ASN A 56 36.82 41.17 19.54
N GLU A 57 37.03 39.87 19.28
CA GLU A 57 38.25 39.20 19.75
C GLU A 57 38.55 37.94 18.91
N GLU A 58 39.55 38.08 18.03
CA GLU A 58 40.33 36.99 17.47
C GLU A 58 41.11 36.29 18.60
N THR A 59 41.22 34.97 18.56
CA THR A 59 42.30 34.26 19.27
C THR A 59 43.05 33.33 18.32
N ASP A 60 44.17 33.87 17.86
CA ASP A 60 45.30 33.20 17.24
C ASP A 60 45.97 32.28 18.27
N ASN A 61 46.32 31.04 17.90
CA ASN A 61 47.31 30.27 18.64
C ASN A 61 48.15 29.40 17.67
N LYS A 62 49.29 29.97 17.28
CA LYS A 62 50.44 29.24 16.76
C LYS A 62 51.29 28.76 17.94
N ASN A 63 51.75 27.50 17.86
CA ASN A 63 53.06 27.13 18.36
C ASN A 63 53.68 26.09 17.42
N ASP A 64 54.76 26.52 16.77
CA ASP A 64 55.81 25.68 16.22
C ASP A 64 56.53 24.94 17.37
N ASP A 65 56.91 23.67 17.19
CA ASP A 65 58.32 23.36 16.92
C ASP A 65 58.58 21.88 16.62
N ASN A 66 59.53 21.69 15.71
CA ASN A 66 60.07 20.44 15.16
C ASN A 66 60.63 19.47 16.21
N ASN A 67 60.53 18.16 15.95
CA ASN A 67 61.76 17.35 15.92
C ASN A 67 61.69 16.11 15.02
N ASP A 68 62.79 15.97 14.31
CA ASP A 68 63.17 15.01 13.29
C ASP A 68 63.51 13.62 13.87
N ASN A 69 63.24 12.60 13.06
CA ASN A 69 64.12 11.49 12.67
C ASN A 69 63.57 10.08 12.89
N GLY A 70 63.56 9.32 11.79
CA GLY A 70 62.74 8.13 11.61
C GLY A 70 63.27 6.83 12.21
N ASN A 71 62.38 5.85 12.20
CA ASN A 71 62.77 4.48 11.93
C ASN A 71 61.66 3.80 11.14
N LYS A 72 62.05 3.26 9.98
CA LYS A 72 61.23 2.32 9.21
C LYS A 72 61.11 1.04 10.01
N ASP A 73 59.88 0.57 10.19
CA ASP A 73 59.59 -0.86 10.15
C ASP A 73 58.25 -1.00 9.42
N ASP A 74 58.35 -1.47 8.17
CA ASP A 74 57.25 -2.11 7.46
C ASP A 74 56.81 -3.32 8.29
N ASP A 75 55.57 -3.30 8.77
CA ASP A 75 54.84 -4.55 8.95
C ASP A 75 53.40 -4.33 8.45
N ASN A 76 53.17 -4.90 7.26
CA ASN A 76 51.89 -5.00 6.59
C ASN A 76 50.84 -5.56 7.55
N ASN A 77 49.91 -4.71 7.97
CA ASN A 77 48.61 -5.15 8.45
C ASN A 77 47.55 -4.31 7.75
N GLN A 78 47.37 -4.60 6.46
CA GLN A 78 46.26 -4.12 5.64
C GLN A 78 45.01 -4.89 6.09
N GLY A 79 44.44 -4.44 7.20
CA GLY A 79 43.05 -4.71 7.52
C GLY A 79 42.24 -3.56 6.96
N ASP A 80 41.22 -3.85 6.17
CA ASP A 80 40.23 -2.87 5.71
C ASP A 80 39.63 -2.18 6.92
N THR A 81 40.14 -1.00 7.24
CA THR A 81 39.57 -0.17 8.29
C THR A 81 38.55 0.73 7.64
N ALA A 82 37.28 0.39 7.83
CA ALA A 82 36.17 1.28 7.57
C ALA A 82 36.49 2.68 8.12
N ARG A 83 36.24 3.72 7.31
CA ARG A 83 36.47 5.12 7.71
C ARG A 83 35.14 5.88 7.68
N GLU A 84 34.99 6.81 8.60
CA GLU A 84 33.87 7.76 8.58
C GLU A 84 33.97 8.70 7.37
N LEU A 85 32.83 9.02 6.78
CA LEU A 85 32.74 9.98 5.69
C LEU A 85 33.02 11.39 6.19
N SER A 86 33.70 12.18 5.36
CA SER A 86 33.90 13.60 5.62
C SER A 86 32.64 14.39 5.29
N GLN A 87 32.49 15.59 5.86
CA GLN A 87 31.33 16.45 5.57
C GLN A 87 31.17 16.77 4.07
N ALA A 88 32.28 16.88 3.34
CA ALA A 88 32.24 17.11 1.90
C ALA A 88 31.64 15.92 1.14
N GLU A 89 31.89 14.70 1.58
CA GLU A 89 31.30 13.48 0.99
C GLU A 89 29.83 13.34 1.36
N LEU A 90 29.47 13.66 2.60
CA LEU A 90 28.05 13.68 3.01
C LEU A 90 27.25 14.68 2.16
N SER A 91 27.78 15.88 1.93
CA SER A 91 27.15 16.87 1.05
C SER A 91 27.13 16.43 -0.42
N GLU A 92 28.17 15.77 -0.93
CA GLU A 92 28.16 15.17 -2.28
C GLU A 92 27.01 14.15 -2.40
N PHE A 93 26.80 13.31 -1.39
CA PHE A 93 25.73 12.34 -1.38
C PHE A 93 24.35 12.95 -1.21
N GLU A 94 24.21 13.99 -0.39
CA GLU A 94 22.96 14.75 -0.27
C GLU A 94 22.53 15.37 -1.59
N ASP A 95 23.47 16.01 -2.31
CA ASP A 95 23.23 16.55 -3.64
C ASP A 95 22.87 15.44 -4.66
N MET A 96 23.57 14.31 -4.61
CA MET A 96 23.36 13.18 -5.52
C MET A 96 22.03 12.46 -5.29
N PHE A 97 21.59 12.33 -4.04
CA PHE A 97 20.33 11.66 -3.68
C PHE A 97 19.11 12.56 -3.80
N SER A 98 19.32 13.87 -3.84
CA SER A 98 18.28 14.84 -4.20
C SER A 98 18.13 14.99 -5.73
N ASP A 99 18.91 14.25 -6.52
CA ASP A 99 18.70 14.07 -7.96
C ASP A 99 17.69 12.92 -8.17
N LEU A 100 16.72 13.13 -9.06
CA LEU A 100 15.62 12.20 -9.39
C LEU A 100 16.11 10.78 -9.73
N LYS A 101 17.37 10.62 -10.15
CA LYS A 101 18.00 9.36 -10.56
C LYS A 101 18.08 8.26 -9.49
N TYR A 102 18.08 8.63 -8.20
CA TYR A 102 18.24 7.66 -7.10
C TYR A 102 17.14 7.77 -6.04
N GLU A 103 16.24 8.73 -6.20
CA GLU A 103 15.18 9.07 -5.27
C GLU A 103 14.33 7.85 -4.92
N ALA A 104 13.88 7.11 -5.93
CA ALA A 104 12.92 6.03 -5.68
C ALA A 104 13.56 4.83 -4.96
N PHE A 105 14.89 4.65 -5.07
CA PHE A 105 15.61 3.65 -4.25
C PHE A 105 15.76 4.08 -2.79
N ILE A 106 15.61 5.35 -2.49
CA ILE A 106 15.69 5.89 -1.13
C ILE A 106 14.32 5.82 -0.47
N ASP A 107 13.23 6.08 -1.20
CA ASP A 107 11.87 6.10 -0.64
C ASP A 107 11.39 4.76 -0.10
N TYR A 108 11.81 3.65 -0.72
CA TYR A 108 11.31 2.31 -0.39
C TYR A 108 12.39 1.43 0.22
N GLY A 109 12.03 0.72 1.29
CA GLY A 109 12.91 -0.21 1.98
C GLY A 109 13.12 -1.50 1.19
N PHE A 110 14.33 -2.05 1.24
CA PHE A 110 14.64 -3.39 0.73
C PHE A 110 15.93 -3.89 1.39
N ALA A 111 15.92 -5.13 1.89
CA ALA A 111 17.10 -5.70 2.53
C ALA A 111 18.14 -6.19 1.52
N ASP A 112 17.70 -6.52 0.31
CA ASP A 112 18.54 -6.93 -0.79
C ASP A 112 17.94 -6.50 -2.14
N VAL A 113 18.76 -6.39 -3.18
CA VAL A 113 18.33 -5.89 -4.50
C VAL A 113 17.25 -6.73 -5.18
N THR A 114 17.02 -7.99 -4.78
CA THR A 114 15.91 -8.80 -5.28
C THR A 114 14.57 -8.42 -4.66
N GLU A 115 14.58 -7.70 -3.53
CA GLU A 115 13.41 -7.23 -2.79
C GLU A 115 13.00 -5.80 -3.14
N ILE A 116 13.62 -5.18 -4.15
CA ILE A 116 13.22 -3.85 -4.62
C ILE A 116 11.76 -3.91 -5.10
N PRO A 117 10.87 -3.02 -4.60
CA PRO A 117 9.50 -2.92 -5.07
C PRO A 117 9.48 -2.16 -6.40
N TRP A 118 9.51 -2.91 -7.51
CA TRP A 118 9.69 -2.30 -8.83
C TRP A 118 8.48 -1.46 -9.28
N ASP A 119 7.28 -1.72 -8.80
CA ASP A 119 6.12 -0.85 -9.07
C ASP A 119 6.39 0.60 -8.63
N ASP A 120 6.89 0.75 -7.40
CA ASP A 120 7.13 2.05 -6.80
C ASP A 120 8.38 2.72 -7.38
N VAL A 121 9.47 1.96 -7.52
CA VAL A 121 10.71 2.49 -8.13
C VAL A 121 10.44 2.99 -9.55
N VAL A 122 9.70 2.23 -10.36
CA VAL A 122 9.39 2.63 -11.73
C VAL A 122 8.42 3.80 -11.77
N TYR A 123 7.48 3.91 -10.82
CA TYR A 123 6.53 5.03 -10.76
C TYR A 123 7.23 6.37 -10.54
N TYR A 124 8.14 6.44 -9.56
CA TYR A 124 8.78 7.70 -9.14
C TYR A 124 10.04 8.07 -9.96
N GLU A 125 10.71 7.11 -10.61
CA GLU A 125 11.89 7.36 -11.48
C GLU A 125 11.51 8.07 -12.80
N SER A 126 11.31 9.38 -12.72
CA SER A 126 10.60 10.14 -13.76
C SER A 126 11.48 10.81 -14.81
N GLU A 127 12.81 10.77 -14.74
CA GLU A 127 13.61 11.42 -15.79
C GLU A 127 14.08 10.51 -16.93
N ASN A 128 14.14 9.18 -16.75
CA ASN A 128 14.69 8.33 -17.79
C ASN A 128 14.12 6.92 -17.94
N LEU A 129 13.18 6.44 -17.12
CA LEU A 129 12.75 5.04 -17.23
C LEU A 129 11.49 4.87 -18.09
N TRP A 130 10.39 5.53 -17.73
CA TRP A 130 9.16 5.49 -18.52
C TRP A 130 9.08 6.62 -19.55
N THR A 131 8.13 6.51 -20.47
CA THR A 131 7.89 7.49 -21.54
C THR A 131 6.38 7.67 -21.68
N PRO A 132 5.87 8.92 -21.82
CA PRO A 132 4.47 9.14 -22.15
C PRO A 132 4.09 8.38 -23.43
N ALA A 133 2.97 7.68 -23.41
CA ALA A 133 2.45 7.00 -24.58
C ALA A 133 2.11 8.02 -25.69
N ASP A 134 2.39 7.65 -26.93
CA ASP A 134 1.88 8.36 -28.10
C ASP A 134 0.45 7.88 -28.42
N ASP A 135 -0.27 8.58 -29.30
CA ASP A 135 -1.65 8.23 -29.68
C ASP A 135 -1.82 6.75 -30.07
N GLU A 136 -0.81 6.13 -30.70
CA GLU A 136 -0.88 4.72 -31.10
C GLU A 136 -0.85 3.79 -29.87
N LYS A 137 0.12 3.98 -28.97
CA LYS A 137 0.25 3.17 -27.76
C LYS A 137 -0.86 3.42 -26.75
N GLU A 138 -1.32 4.67 -26.64
CA GLU A 138 -2.47 5.03 -25.82
C GLU A 138 -3.72 4.29 -26.28
N ASN A 139 -4.01 4.26 -27.58
CA ASN A 139 -5.14 3.49 -28.10
C ASN A 139 -4.99 1.98 -27.87
N ILE A 140 -3.79 1.42 -28.04
CA ILE A 140 -3.53 0.00 -27.75
C ILE A 140 -3.80 -0.31 -26.27
N TYR A 141 -3.32 0.55 -25.36
CA TYR A 141 -3.57 0.39 -23.93
C TYR A 141 -5.06 0.45 -23.62
N LEU A 142 -5.76 1.50 -24.08
CA LEU A 142 -7.19 1.71 -23.86
C LEU A 142 -8.04 0.56 -24.41
N ASP A 143 -7.75 0.08 -25.62
CA ASP A 143 -8.40 -1.10 -26.20
C ASP A 143 -8.14 -2.36 -25.37
N THR A 144 -6.95 -2.49 -24.77
CA THR A 144 -6.58 -3.65 -23.92
C THR A 144 -7.34 -3.64 -22.60
N VAL A 145 -7.52 -2.47 -21.98
CA VAL A 145 -8.26 -2.31 -20.70
C VAL A 145 -9.76 -2.08 -20.89
N GLY A 146 -10.26 -2.07 -22.13
CA GLY A 146 -11.67 -1.87 -22.44
C GLY A 146 -12.20 -0.46 -22.13
N LYS A 147 -11.33 0.55 -22.10
CA LYS A 147 -11.69 1.95 -21.83
C LYS A 147 -11.62 2.81 -23.09
N THR A 148 -12.28 3.96 -23.05
CA THR A 148 -12.20 5.01 -24.06
C THR A 148 -11.41 6.21 -23.54
N VAL A 149 -10.94 7.07 -24.44
CA VAL A 149 -10.19 8.30 -24.10
C VAL A 149 -10.98 9.22 -23.15
N ASP A 150 -12.31 9.20 -23.22
CA ASP A 150 -13.19 10.02 -22.36
C ASP A 150 -13.32 9.46 -20.92
N GLU A 151 -12.85 8.24 -20.66
CA GLU A 151 -12.94 7.53 -19.36
C GLU A 151 -11.61 7.57 -18.57
N TYR A 152 -10.62 8.32 -19.04
CA TYR A 152 -9.26 8.36 -18.50
C TYR A 152 -8.97 9.68 -17.76
N LEU A 153 -8.30 9.62 -16.60
CA LEU A 153 -8.08 10.78 -15.72
C LEU A 153 -6.61 11.21 -15.58
N GLY A 154 -5.64 10.34 -15.92
CA GLY A 154 -4.19 10.60 -15.76
C GLY A 154 -3.41 10.85 -17.06
N MET A 155 -2.14 10.43 -17.08
CA MET A 155 -1.27 10.32 -18.29
C MET A 155 -0.81 8.88 -18.47
N ILE A 156 -1.00 8.28 -19.64
CA ILE A 156 -0.56 6.89 -19.88
C ILE A 156 0.95 6.92 -20.15
N VAL A 157 1.69 6.09 -19.44
CA VAL A 157 3.13 5.94 -19.61
C VAL A 157 3.47 4.48 -19.88
N TYR A 158 4.64 4.26 -20.47
CA TYR A 158 5.15 2.91 -20.67
C TYR A 158 6.65 2.80 -20.41
N VAL A 159 7.08 1.59 -20.04
CA VAL A 159 8.49 1.18 -19.94
C VAL A 159 8.71 -0.03 -20.85
N GLU A 160 9.62 0.10 -21.82
CA GLU A 160 10.04 -1.04 -22.62
C GLU A 160 10.72 -2.08 -21.72
N GLN A 161 10.41 -3.38 -21.91
CA GLN A 161 10.98 -4.44 -21.09
C GLN A 161 12.51 -4.40 -21.08
N SER A 162 13.12 -4.19 -22.26
CA SER A 162 14.59 -4.11 -22.37
C SER A 162 15.20 -2.95 -21.57
N LYS A 163 14.48 -1.84 -21.46
CA LYS A 163 14.91 -0.65 -20.72
C LYS A 163 14.82 -0.87 -19.21
N LEU A 164 13.78 -1.57 -18.75
CA LEU A 164 13.67 -2.02 -17.35
C LEU A 164 14.80 -2.98 -16.98
N GLU A 165 15.10 -3.95 -17.84
CA GLU A 165 16.20 -4.91 -17.63
C GLU A 165 17.57 -4.21 -17.59
N GLU A 166 17.83 -3.27 -18.51
CA GLU A 166 19.05 -2.47 -18.53
C GLU A 166 19.17 -1.58 -17.28
N PHE A 167 18.07 -0.94 -16.87
CA PHE A 167 18.02 -0.12 -15.66
C PHE A 167 18.35 -0.96 -14.42
N CYS A 168 17.65 -2.10 -14.24
CA CYS A 168 17.91 -3.01 -13.15
C CYS A 168 19.39 -3.43 -13.09
N LEU A 169 19.96 -3.88 -14.21
CA LEU A 169 21.36 -4.30 -14.27
C LEU A 169 22.33 -3.15 -13.97
N THR A 170 22.04 -1.95 -14.45
CA THR A 170 22.88 -0.76 -14.27
C THR A 170 22.95 -0.37 -12.80
N TYR A 171 21.80 -0.26 -12.12
CA TYR A 171 21.71 0.27 -10.76
C TYR A 171 21.85 -0.77 -9.66
N THR A 172 21.63 -2.05 -9.96
CA THR A 172 21.72 -3.12 -8.94
C THR A 172 22.83 -4.13 -9.22
N GLY A 173 23.36 -4.15 -10.45
CA GLY A 173 24.29 -5.19 -10.89
C GLY A 173 23.66 -6.58 -11.05
N THR A 174 22.33 -6.69 -10.98
CA THR A 174 21.59 -7.95 -11.00
C THR A 174 20.60 -7.98 -12.17
N ASP A 175 20.34 -9.17 -12.72
CA ASP A 175 19.32 -9.36 -13.75
C ASP A 175 17.91 -9.19 -13.16
N TYR A 176 17.04 -8.43 -13.84
CA TYR A 176 15.65 -8.18 -13.42
C TYR A 176 14.84 -9.46 -13.19
N SER A 177 15.15 -10.56 -13.89
CA SER A 177 14.52 -11.85 -13.69
C SER A 177 14.68 -12.44 -12.27
N ASN A 178 15.58 -11.88 -11.45
CA ASN A 178 15.75 -12.27 -10.06
C ASN A 178 14.85 -11.49 -9.08
N ALA A 179 14.06 -10.53 -9.56
CA ALA A 179 13.15 -9.76 -8.70
C ALA A 179 12.12 -10.67 -8.03
N LYS A 180 12.00 -10.54 -6.70
CA LYS A 180 10.93 -11.16 -5.90
C LYS A 180 9.62 -10.38 -6.03
N PHE A 181 9.70 -9.06 -6.20
CA PHE A 181 8.56 -8.16 -6.39
C PHE A 181 8.65 -7.50 -7.77
N PRO A 182 8.37 -8.25 -8.87
CA PRO A 182 8.43 -7.69 -10.21
C PRO A 182 7.36 -6.62 -10.44
N LEU A 183 7.60 -5.73 -11.39
CA LEU A 183 6.66 -4.74 -11.90
C LEU A 183 5.34 -5.42 -12.31
N THR A 184 4.23 -4.94 -11.76
CA THR A 184 2.86 -5.45 -11.96
C THR A 184 2.03 -4.62 -12.93
N TRP A 185 2.62 -3.56 -13.50
CA TRP A 185 2.06 -2.79 -14.60
C TRP A 185 1.59 -3.67 -15.76
N LEU A 186 0.63 -3.19 -16.55
CA LEU A 186 0.05 -3.98 -17.64
C LEU A 186 1.09 -4.21 -18.75
N TYR A 187 1.56 -5.45 -18.88
CA TYR A 187 2.45 -5.81 -19.98
C TYR A 187 1.66 -6.07 -21.28
N ILE A 188 1.99 -5.33 -22.34
CA ILE A 188 1.37 -5.47 -23.66
C ILE A 188 2.40 -6.08 -24.64
N PRO A 189 2.28 -7.37 -25.02
CA PRO A 189 3.27 -8.07 -25.83
C PRO A 189 3.51 -7.49 -27.22
N GLU A 190 2.52 -6.81 -27.82
CA GLU A 190 2.68 -6.14 -29.11
C GLU A 190 3.65 -4.95 -29.05
N CYS A 191 3.70 -4.28 -27.89
CA CYS A 191 4.59 -3.16 -27.64
C CYS A 191 5.91 -3.56 -26.95
N ASP A 192 5.99 -4.79 -26.43
CA ASP A 192 7.09 -5.26 -25.56
C ASP A 192 7.36 -4.30 -24.39
N ALA A 193 6.27 -3.83 -23.76
CA ALA A 193 6.32 -2.77 -22.76
C ALA A 193 5.25 -2.94 -21.68
N TYR A 194 5.57 -2.43 -20.50
CA TYR A 194 4.69 -2.30 -19.34
C TYR A 194 4.02 -0.93 -19.36
N PHE A 195 2.72 -0.86 -19.09
CA PHE A 195 1.91 0.35 -19.14
C PHE A 195 1.23 0.65 -17.81
N TYR A 196 1.11 1.94 -17.49
CA TYR A 196 0.44 2.41 -16.29
C TYR A 196 -0.16 3.81 -16.46
N GLU A 197 -1.15 4.11 -15.62
CA GLU A 197 -1.77 5.42 -15.50
C GLU A 197 -1.12 6.17 -14.34
N VAL A 198 -0.37 7.24 -14.63
CA VAL A 198 0.28 8.06 -13.58
C VAL A 198 -0.53 9.32 -13.27
N THR A 199 -0.53 9.71 -11.99
CA THR A 199 -1.11 10.95 -11.49
C THR A 199 -0.07 11.65 -10.61
N ASP A 200 0.51 12.76 -11.11
CA ASP A 200 1.53 13.65 -10.51
C ASP A 200 2.60 13.03 -9.58
N ALA A 201 3.88 13.22 -9.92
CA ALA A 201 5.00 12.90 -9.04
C ALA A 201 5.27 14.05 -8.04
N SER A 202 5.73 13.69 -6.84
CA SER A 202 6.22 14.64 -5.82
C SER A 202 7.74 14.79 -5.89
N ASP A 203 8.26 15.95 -5.47
CA ASP A 203 9.70 16.20 -5.32
C ASP A 203 10.09 16.15 -3.81
N PRO A 204 10.59 15.03 -3.27
CA PRO A 204 11.16 14.98 -1.94
C PRO A 204 12.55 15.63 -1.87
N THR A 205 13.00 15.95 -0.67
CA THR A 205 14.35 16.45 -0.39
C THR A 205 14.92 15.64 0.76
N TYR A 206 16.14 15.10 0.64
CA TYR A 206 16.75 14.27 1.69
C TYR A 206 17.90 14.99 2.41
N SER A 207 18.23 14.54 3.62
CA SER A 207 19.43 14.96 4.33
C SER A 207 20.30 13.77 4.74
N VAL A 208 21.59 13.79 4.39
CA VAL A 208 22.53 12.72 4.75
C VAL A 208 23.21 13.07 6.08
N LEU A 209 22.91 12.29 7.12
CA LEU A 209 23.31 12.56 8.49
C LEU A 209 24.74 12.10 8.79
N SER A 210 25.11 10.91 8.31
CA SER A 210 26.41 10.29 8.58
C SER A 210 26.68 9.15 7.60
N GLY A 211 27.88 8.59 7.64
CA GLY A 211 28.14 7.32 6.97
C GLY A 211 29.57 6.83 7.12
N ILE A 212 29.76 5.59 6.68
CA ILE A 212 31.04 4.90 6.67
C ILE A 212 31.33 4.38 5.26
N VAL A 213 32.60 4.35 4.90
CA VAL A 213 33.07 3.67 3.69
C VAL A 213 34.03 2.56 4.08
N ASN A 214 33.80 1.39 3.50
CA ASN A 214 34.68 0.24 3.52
C ASN A 214 35.01 -0.15 2.08
N ASP A 215 36.25 0.13 1.66
CA ASP A 215 36.70 0.10 0.26
C ASP A 215 35.83 0.97 -0.67
N THR A 216 34.98 0.32 -1.47
CA THR A 216 34.04 0.96 -2.40
C THR A 216 32.59 0.89 -1.93
N THR A 217 32.35 0.27 -0.78
CA THR A 217 31.01 0.11 -0.19
C THR A 217 30.76 1.23 0.80
N TYR A 218 29.71 1.99 0.56
CA TYR A 218 29.27 3.11 1.37
C TYR A 218 28.00 2.70 2.10
N THR A 219 27.93 3.04 3.38
CA THR A 219 26.73 2.91 4.21
C THR A 219 26.46 4.27 4.82
N VAL A 220 25.33 4.88 4.47
CA VAL A 220 24.96 6.23 4.90
C VAL A 220 23.64 6.19 5.66
N GLU A 221 23.53 7.06 6.66
CA GLU A 221 22.27 7.33 7.35
C GLU A 221 21.61 8.54 6.71
N ILE A 222 20.41 8.35 6.18
CA ILE A 222 19.61 9.38 5.52
C ILE A 222 18.41 9.69 6.40
N LEU A 223 18.08 10.97 6.51
CA LEU A 223 16.82 11.45 7.07
C LEU A 223 15.93 11.94 5.93
N ASP A 224 14.73 11.40 5.87
CA ASP A 224 13.69 11.84 4.96
C ASP A 224 12.68 12.71 5.72
N PRO A 225 12.61 14.03 5.44
CA PRO A 225 11.69 14.95 6.08
C PRO A 225 10.26 14.92 5.48
N ALA A 226 10.03 14.20 4.38
CA ALA A 226 8.76 14.20 3.66
C ALA A 226 7.71 13.28 4.30
N TYR A 227 8.16 12.24 5.03
CA TYR A 227 7.27 11.40 5.82
C TYR A 227 6.94 12.05 7.17
N ASP A 228 5.66 12.02 7.58
CA ASP A 228 5.11 12.60 8.82
C ASP A 228 5.86 12.25 10.12
N TYR A 229 6.78 11.28 10.06
CA TYR A 229 7.52 10.77 11.21
C TYR A 229 9.05 10.79 11.08
N ASN A 230 9.60 11.45 10.04
CA ASN A 230 11.03 11.69 9.83
C ASN A 230 11.91 10.47 10.15
N LYS A 231 11.65 9.32 9.51
CA LYS A 231 12.39 8.09 9.79
C LYS A 231 13.76 8.15 9.15
N SER A 232 14.78 7.85 9.95
CA SER A 232 16.10 7.63 9.37
C SER A 232 16.14 6.26 8.68
N ARG A 233 17.08 6.12 7.76
CA ARG A 233 17.29 4.90 7.00
C ARG A 233 18.77 4.67 6.72
N THR A 234 19.18 3.41 6.78
CA THR A 234 20.51 2.98 6.38
C THR A 234 20.50 2.60 4.91
N PHE A 235 21.09 3.45 4.08
CA PHE A 235 21.25 3.20 2.66
C PHE A 235 22.66 2.68 2.36
N THR A 236 22.76 1.54 1.69
CA THR A 236 24.04 0.90 1.34
C THR A 236 24.19 0.76 -0.15
N PHE A 237 25.36 1.14 -0.67
CA PHE A 237 25.65 1.13 -2.10
C PHE A 237 27.15 0.97 -2.38
N ILE A 238 27.49 0.59 -3.62
CA ILE A 238 28.84 0.62 -4.16
C ILE A 238 28.97 1.85 -5.06
N LYS A 239 30.08 2.59 -4.93
CA LYS A 239 30.42 3.71 -5.82
C LYS A 239 31.70 3.39 -6.61
N ASP A 240 31.65 3.54 -7.92
CA ASP A 240 32.80 3.52 -8.83
C ASP A 240 32.78 4.77 -9.72
N GLY A 241 33.58 5.78 -9.36
CA GLY A 241 33.48 7.10 -9.99
C GLY A 241 32.18 7.81 -9.64
N ASP A 242 31.37 8.11 -10.66
CA ASP A 242 30.05 8.76 -10.54
C ASP A 242 28.90 7.74 -10.60
N ASP A 243 29.22 6.47 -10.87
CA ASP A 243 28.23 5.39 -10.95
C ASP A 243 27.99 4.79 -9.56
N VAL A 244 26.72 4.71 -9.19
CA VAL A 244 26.25 4.12 -7.93
C VAL A 244 25.45 2.85 -8.23
N LYS A 245 25.76 1.80 -7.48
CA LYS A 245 24.98 0.56 -7.47
C LYS A 245 24.40 0.33 -6.09
N VAL A 246 23.07 0.30 -6.00
CA VAL A 246 22.34 0.11 -4.75
C VAL A 246 22.50 -1.34 -4.26
N ILE A 247 22.55 -1.51 -2.94
CA ILE A 247 22.61 -2.82 -2.28
C ILE A 247 21.38 -3.04 -1.40
N SER A 248 21.08 -2.07 -0.54
CA SER A 248 19.97 -2.13 0.40
C SER A 248 19.54 -0.74 0.86
N ASN A 249 18.29 -0.62 1.26
CA ASN A 249 17.75 0.54 1.95
C ASN A 249 16.92 0.05 3.16
N ILE A 250 17.40 0.27 4.39
CA ILE A 250 16.70 -0.19 5.59
C ILE A 250 16.07 1.02 6.26
N ILE A 251 14.74 1.10 6.25
CA ILE A 251 13.99 2.12 6.98
C ILE A 251 13.88 1.67 8.45
N HIS A 252 14.27 2.53 9.38
CA HIS A 252 14.27 2.23 10.81
C HIS A 252 12.90 2.55 11.44
N TRP A 253 11.92 1.71 11.15
CA TRP A 253 10.54 1.86 11.62
C TRP A 253 10.42 1.83 13.16
N GLU A 254 11.36 1.24 13.88
CA GLU A 254 11.37 1.27 15.33
C GLU A 254 11.64 2.68 15.91
N GLU A 255 12.21 3.60 15.12
CA GLU A 255 12.59 4.92 15.60
C GLU A 255 11.38 5.76 15.98
N GLY A 256 11.23 6.06 17.27
CA GLY A 256 10.14 6.86 17.79
C GLY A 256 8.80 6.10 17.88
N ALA A 257 8.77 4.81 17.57
CA ALA A 257 7.59 3.98 17.79
C ALA A 257 7.36 3.74 19.28
N ASP A 258 6.10 3.55 19.69
CA ASP A 258 5.81 3.05 21.03
C ASP A 258 6.01 1.53 21.06
N ASN A 259 7.13 1.12 21.65
CA ASN A 259 7.48 -0.29 21.83
C ASN A 259 6.43 -1.08 22.65
N SER A 260 5.60 -0.40 23.44
CA SER A 260 4.52 -1.03 24.22
C SER A 260 3.33 -1.41 23.34
N TYR A 261 3.20 -0.77 22.18
CA TYR A 261 2.12 -0.93 21.21
C TYR A 261 2.70 -1.26 19.83
N THR A 262 3.74 -2.09 19.79
CA THR A 262 4.28 -2.68 18.57
C THR A 262 3.84 -4.13 18.52
N PHE A 263 3.21 -4.54 17.42
CA PHE A 263 2.51 -5.83 17.33
C PHE A 263 3.03 -6.65 16.16
N ASP A 264 3.40 -7.90 16.40
CA ASP A 264 3.69 -8.84 15.32
C ASP A 264 2.38 -9.28 14.64
N SER A 265 2.40 -9.41 13.33
CA SER A 265 1.26 -9.80 12.50
C SER A 265 1.67 -10.77 11.39
N GLU A 266 0.67 -11.41 10.79
CA GLU A 266 0.82 -12.37 9.70
C GLU A 266 0.06 -11.94 8.43
N ILE A 267 -0.47 -10.71 8.38
CA ILE A 267 -1.36 -10.25 7.28
C ILE A 267 -0.65 -10.29 5.92
N TYR A 268 0.62 -9.93 5.87
CA TYR A 268 1.48 -10.05 4.68
C TYR A 268 2.66 -11.00 4.92
N GLY A 269 2.41 -12.11 5.63
CA GLY A 269 3.49 -12.94 6.16
C GLY A 269 4.14 -12.27 7.39
N GLU A 270 5.44 -12.49 7.61
CA GLU A 270 6.15 -11.86 8.74
C GLU A 270 6.08 -10.33 8.61
N SER A 271 5.23 -9.72 9.45
CA SER A 271 4.92 -8.31 9.44
C SER A 271 4.84 -7.75 10.86
N THR A 272 5.04 -6.45 11.00
CA THR A 272 5.03 -5.76 12.29
C THR A 272 4.26 -4.46 12.16
N ILE A 273 3.44 -4.15 13.16
CA ILE A 273 2.76 -2.88 13.28
C ILE A 273 3.54 -2.00 14.22
N TYR A 274 3.97 -0.84 13.71
CA TYR A 274 4.59 0.20 14.51
C TYR A 274 3.57 1.31 14.77
N THR A 275 3.47 1.74 16.02
CA THR A 275 2.58 2.81 16.45
C THR A 275 3.35 4.07 16.81
N TYR A 276 2.82 5.24 16.43
CA TYR A 276 3.39 6.56 16.71
C TYR A 276 2.28 7.47 17.25
N GLY A 277 2.07 7.41 18.56
CA GLY A 277 0.92 8.07 19.19
C GLY A 277 -0.38 7.40 18.75
N THR A 278 -1.16 8.09 17.92
CA THR A 278 -2.45 7.59 17.42
C THR A 278 -2.36 7.04 16.01
N THR A 279 -1.19 7.02 15.38
CA THR A 279 -1.01 6.44 14.05
C THR A 279 -0.41 5.04 14.15
N ALA A 280 -0.85 4.13 13.29
CA ALA A 280 -0.29 2.79 13.19
C ALA A 280 0.01 2.43 11.72
N TYR A 281 1.17 1.83 11.48
CA TYR A 281 1.61 1.39 10.15
C TYR A 281 1.88 -0.10 10.15
N LEU A 282 1.35 -0.82 9.18
CA LEU A 282 1.71 -2.21 8.95
C LEU A 282 2.91 -2.29 8.01
N ILE A 283 4.00 -2.86 8.53
CA ILE A 283 5.26 -3.01 7.83
C ILE A 283 5.50 -4.49 7.51
N ALA A 284 5.77 -4.80 6.25
CA ALA A 284 6.21 -6.12 5.81
C ALA A 284 7.35 -5.96 4.81
N HIS A 285 8.32 -6.88 4.86
CA HIS A 285 9.51 -6.84 3.99
C HIS A 285 10.25 -5.49 4.03
N GLY A 286 10.25 -4.81 5.19
CA GLY A 286 10.87 -3.49 5.37
C GLY A 286 10.09 -2.30 4.81
N ASN A 287 8.94 -2.53 4.16
CA ASN A 287 8.11 -1.51 3.53
C ASN A 287 6.76 -1.33 4.23
N GLN A 288 6.23 -0.11 4.15
CA GLN A 288 4.84 0.17 4.51
C GLN A 288 3.90 -0.55 3.55
N GLN A 289 3.13 -1.51 4.06
CA GLN A 289 2.06 -2.18 3.31
C GLN A 289 0.73 -1.46 3.47
N GLY A 290 0.57 -0.67 4.53
CA GLY A 290 -0.48 0.31 4.59
C GLY A 290 -0.60 1.04 5.92
N TYR A 291 -1.54 1.97 5.93
CA TYR A 291 -1.87 2.85 7.04
C TYR A 291 -3.12 2.35 7.74
N ILE A 292 -3.04 2.12 9.05
CA ILE A 292 -4.18 1.65 9.84
C ILE A 292 -4.91 2.88 10.38
N TYR A 293 -6.18 3.02 9.98
CA TYR A 293 -6.98 4.18 10.30
C TYR A 293 -7.45 4.16 11.75
N THR A 294 -7.03 5.17 12.51
CA THR A 294 -7.45 5.44 13.89
C THR A 294 -8.41 6.61 14.01
N THR A 295 -8.92 7.07 12.87
CA THR A 295 -9.97 8.10 12.78
C THR A 295 -11.21 7.50 12.15
N TYR A 296 -12.36 7.81 12.73
CA TYR A 296 -13.63 7.31 12.22
C TYR A 296 -14.80 8.22 12.49
N SER A 297 -15.59 8.54 11.47
CA SER A 297 -16.85 9.31 11.60
C SER A 297 -16.74 10.62 12.39
N GLY A 298 -15.55 11.25 12.41
CA GLY A 298 -15.28 12.46 13.20
C GLY A 298 -14.79 12.20 14.64
N HIS A 299 -14.72 10.95 15.07
CA HIS A 299 -14.01 10.49 16.25
C HIS A 299 -12.54 10.30 15.90
N GLU A 300 -11.69 11.05 16.58
CA GLU A 300 -10.24 10.93 16.50
C GLU A 300 -9.78 10.17 17.74
N MET A 301 -9.17 8.99 17.55
CA MET A 301 -8.50 8.33 18.65
C MET A 301 -7.43 9.25 19.23
N THR A 302 -7.35 9.25 20.55
CA THR A 302 -6.36 9.98 21.36
C THR A 302 -5.29 9.05 21.94
N SER A 303 -5.56 7.74 21.99
CA SER A 303 -4.59 6.67 22.29
C SER A 303 -4.96 5.38 21.58
N ILE A 304 -3.96 4.50 21.44
CA ILE A 304 -4.14 3.10 21.05
C ILE A 304 -3.84 2.26 22.30
N ASP A 305 -4.76 1.37 22.67
CA ASP A 305 -4.62 0.47 23.81
C ASP A 305 -4.32 -0.97 23.39
N ASP A 306 -4.92 -1.44 22.29
CA ASP A 306 -4.65 -2.78 21.75
C ASP A 306 -4.95 -2.85 20.25
N ILE A 307 -4.37 -3.86 19.58
CA ILE A 307 -4.65 -4.18 18.18
C ILE A 307 -4.86 -5.69 18.07
N TYR A 308 -6.01 -6.10 17.56
CA TYR A 308 -6.37 -7.49 17.38
C TYR A 308 -6.48 -7.87 15.90
N PHE A 309 -6.20 -9.15 15.62
CA PHE A 309 -6.23 -9.72 14.27
C PHE A 309 -7.10 -10.96 14.21
N PHE A 310 -8.19 -10.90 13.46
CA PHE A 310 -9.02 -12.05 13.15
C PHE A 310 -9.94 -11.75 11.97
N ASP A 311 -10.20 -12.76 11.15
CA ASP A 311 -11.12 -12.71 10.03
C ASP A 311 -12.57 -12.71 10.53
N PHE A 312 -13.17 -11.53 10.67
CA PHE A 312 -14.59 -11.42 11.08
C PHE A 312 -15.51 -11.23 9.89
N ASN A 313 -15.01 -10.87 8.71
CA ASN A 313 -15.80 -10.71 7.49
C ASN A 313 -15.93 -12.01 6.68
N ALA A 314 -15.25 -13.07 7.09
CA ALA A 314 -15.22 -14.40 6.49
C ALA A 314 -14.54 -14.51 5.12
N ASP A 315 -13.66 -13.58 4.75
CA ASP A 315 -12.98 -13.58 3.44
C ASP A 315 -11.65 -14.35 3.41
N GLY A 316 -11.22 -14.89 4.55
CA GLY A 316 -9.98 -15.64 4.69
C GLY A 316 -8.74 -14.80 4.97
N ILE A 317 -8.90 -13.48 5.06
CA ILE A 317 -7.85 -12.53 5.41
C ILE A 317 -8.11 -12.01 6.82
N LYS A 318 -7.06 -11.95 7.66
CA LYS A 318 -7.21 -11.37 8.99
C LYS A 318 -7.49 -9.88 8.86
N ASP A 319 -8.62 -9.44 9.38
CA ASP A 319 -8.92 -8.03 9.54
C ASP A 319 -8.16 -7.44 10.74
N ILE A 320 -8.07 -6.10 10.79
CA ILE A 320 -7.42 -5.37 11.88
C ILE A 320 -8.47 -4.63 12.70
N LEU A 321 -8.41 -4.82 14.02
CA LEU A 321 -9.25 -4.15 14.98
C LEU A 321 -8.39 -3.32 15.92
N VAL A 322 -8.57 -2.00 15.94
CA VAL A 322 -7.82 -1.09 16.82
C VAL A 322 -8.73 -0.64 17.96
N VAL A 323 -8.29 -0.84 19.19
CA VAL A 323 -8.98 -0.42 20.41
C VAL A 323 -8.21 0.72 21.06
N GLY A 324 -8.92 1.72 21.55
CA GLY A 324 -8.30 2.83 22.28
C GLY A 324 -9.31 3.82 22.86
N ASP A 325 -8.82 4.99 23.26
CA ASP A 325 -9.66 6.09 23.74
C ASP A 325 -9.82 7.17 22.67
N SER A 326 -11.01 7.71 22.51
CA SER A 326 -11.29 8.95 21.77
C SER A 326 -11.60 10.12 22.72
N ASN A 327 -11.87 11.28 22.13
CA ASN A 327 -12.43 12.42 22.84
C ASN A 327 -13.82 12.17 23.46
N GLU A 328 -14.51 11.09 23.09
CA GLU A 328 -15.85 10.73 23.57
C GLU A 328 -15.86 9.50 24.51
N GLY A 329 -14.69 8.87 24.70
CA GLY A 329 -14.52 7.67 25.52
C GLY A 329 -13.88 6.53 24.73
N PRO A 330 -13.87 5.30 25.29
CA PRO A 330 -13.36 4.12 24.61
C PRO A 330 -14.06 3.94 23.25
N THR A 331 -13.28 3.61 22.22
CA THR A 331 -13.75 3.45 20.84
C THR A 331 -13.01 2.31 20.16
N ILE A 332 -13.55 1.86 19.05
CA ILE A 332 -12.93 0.86 18.20
C ILE A 332 -12.91 1.33 16.74
N THR A 333 -11.84 1.01 16.01
CA THR A 333 -11.83 1.12 14.56
C THR A 333 -11.58 -0.22 13.92
N VAL A 334 -12.24 -0.42 12.78
CA VAL A 334 -12.22 -1.69 12.06
C VAL A 334 -11.69 -1.45 10.67
N THR A 335 -10.63 -2.15 10.36
CA THR A 335 -9.91 -2.02 9.13
C THR A 335 -9.96 -3.37 8.41
N TYR A 336 -10.74 -3.42 7.32
CA TYR A 336 -10.79 -4.59 6.45
C TYR A 336 -9.50 -4.73 5.66
N SER A 337 -8.92 -5.91 5.66
CA SER A 337 -7.67 -6.17 4.94
C SER A 337 -7.97 -6.69 3.53
N ASN A 338 -8.14 -5.80 2.54
CA ASN A 338 -8.34 -6.19 1.14
C ASN A 338 -7.05 -6.11 0.28
N GLY A 339 -5.88 -6.21 0.91
CA GLY A 339 -4.60 -6.32 0.21
C GLY A 339 -3.89 -5.01 -0.14
N ARG A 340 -4.56 -3.84 -0.13
CA ARG A 340 -3.88 -2.51 -0.24
C ARG A 340 -4.59 -1.33 0.44
N TYR A 341 -5.90 -1.36 0.68
CA TYR A 341 -6.64 -0.18 1.17
C TYR A 341 -7.35 -0.39 2.49
N TYR A 342 -6.80 0.30 3.48
CA TYR A 342 -7.40 0.64 4.76
C TYR A 342 -8.76 1.30 4.63
N SER A 343 -9.87 0.70 5.09
CA SER A 343 -11.12 1.45 5.09
C SER A 343 -12.04 1.06 6.24
N ASN A 344 -12.43 2.09 7.01
CA ASN A 344 -13.35 1.99 8.12
C ASN A 344 -14.79 2.13 7.57
N TRP A 345 -15.59 1.06 7.60
CA TRP A 345 -16.94 1.05 7.00
C TRP A 345 -18.10 0.73 7.93
N LEU A 346 -17.89 0.48 9.23
CA LEU A 346 -18.97 0.04 10.12
C LEU A 346 -19.42 1.19 11.03
N THR A 347 -20.36 2.04 10.58
CA THR A 347 -20.71 3.30 11.31
C THR A 347 -21.45 3.04 12.60
N GLY A 348 -22.22 1.96 12.64
CA GLY A 348 -22.97 1.53 13.81
C GLY A 348 -22.18 0.67 14.80
N LEU A 349 -20.89 0.39 14.56
CA LEU A 349 -20.20 -0.62 15.37
C LEU A 349 -20.02 -0.22 16.84
N ASP A 350 -19.65 1.04 17.12
CA ASP A 350 -19.48 1.51 18.49
C ASP A 350 -20.79 1.36 19.28
N ASP A 351 -21.92 1.75 18.69
CA ASP A 351 -23.25 1.59 19.28
C ASP A 351 -23.59 0.10 19.48
N ALA A 352 -23.33 -0.74 18.47
CA ALA A 352 -23.60 -2.17 18.53
C ALA A 352 -22.75 -2.89 19.59
N ILE A 353 -21.49 -2.49 19.79
CA ILE A 353 -20.61 -3.00 20.83
C ILE A 353 -21.08 -2.55 22.22
N ASN A 354 -21.47 -1.28 22.36
CA ASN A 354 -22.02 -0.76 23.61
C ASN A 354 -23.29 -1.52 24.00
N ASP A 355 -24.18 -1.80 23.05
CA ASP A 355 -25.42 -2.56 23.29
C ASP A 355 -25.18 -4.06 23.51
N GLY A 356 -24.18 -4.64 22.81
CA GLY A 356 -23.93 -6.08 22.78
C GLY A 356 -23.03 -6.60 23.91
N ILE A 357 -21.97 -5.86 24.24
CA ILE A 357 -20.94 -6.27 25.22
C ILE A 357 -20.67 -5.21 26.31
N ASP A 358 -21.59 -4.25 26.51
CA ASP A 358 -21.50 -3.20 27.56
C ASP A 358 -20.18 -2.42 27.50
N GLY A 359 -19.64 -2.24 26.28
CA GLY A 359 -18.38 -1.55 26.03
C GLY A 359 -17.13 -2.29 26.52
N ASP A 360 -17.19 -3.60 26.80
CA ASP A 360 -16.03 -4.40 27.20
C ASP A 360 -15.18 -4.79 25.98
N LEU A 361 -14.18 -3.95 25.66
CA LEU A 361 -13.31 -4.06 24.48
C LEU A 361 -12.14 -5.06 24.65
N THR A 362 -12.29 -6.08 25.49
CA THR A 362 -11.29 -7.16 25.59
C THR A 362 -11.36 -8.10 24.38
N GLU A 363 -10.21 -8.67 23.98
CA GLU A 363 -10.13 -9.58 22.82
C GLU A 363 -11.18 -10.70 22.84
N ASP A 364 -11.36 -11.36 23.99
CA ASP A 364 -12.30 -12.47 24.14
C ASP A 364 -13.76 -12.03 23.88
N ASN A 365 -14.15 -10.85 24.37
CA ASN A 365 -15.50 -10.33 24.19
C ASN A 365 -15.72 -9.79 22.78
N LEU A 366 -14.72 -9.12 22.21
CA LEU A 366 -14.77 -8.66 20.82
C LEU A 366 -14.85 -9.84 19.85
N LYS A 367 -14.08 -10.91 20.07
CA LYS A 367 -14.19 -12.15 19.30
C LYS A 367 -15.56 -12.81 19.47
N ALA A 368 -16.06 -12.92 20.70
CA ALA A 368 -17.36 -13.50 20.95
C ALA A 368 -18.50 -12.70 20.29
N PHE A 369 -18.35 -11.38 20.19
CA PHE A 369 -19.33 -10.49 19.56
C PHE A 369 -19.23 -10.50 18.04
N LEU A 370 -18.03 -10.32 17.49
CA LEU A 370 -17.78 -10.19 16.05
C LEU A 370 -17.81 -11.54 15.32
N LEU A 371 -17.41 -12.64 15.95
CA LEU A 371 -17.38 -13.99 15.33
C LEU A 371 -18.62 -14.80 15.70
N LYS A 372 -19.81 -14.29 15.38
CA LYS A 372 -21.09 -14.86 15.80
C LYS A 372 -21.38 -16.24 15.19
N TYR A 373 -21.01 -16.44 13.91
CA TYR A 373 -21.31 -17.67 13.16
C TYR A 373 -20.08 -18.52 12.84
N GLY A 374 -18.88 -18.04 13.18
CA GLY A 374 -17.61 -18.75 12.99
C GLY A 374 -16.92 -19.12 14.29
N SER A 375 -16.12 -20.18 14.29
CA SER A 375 -15.24 -20.51 15.41
C SER A 375 -13.83 -20.00 15.13
N ASN A 376 -13.45 -18.87 15.73
CA ASN A 376 -12.14 -18.22 15.54
C ASN A 376 -11.86 -17.85 14.06
N GLY A 377 -12.85 -17.31 13.35
CA GLY A 377 -12.68 -16.89 11.95
C GLY A 377 -12.56 -18.06 10.96
N SER A 378 -13.14 -19.22 11.31
CA SER A 378 -13.21 -20.39 10.44
C SER A 378 -14.65 -20.87 10.31
N TYR A 379 -15.04 -21.17 9.08
CA TYR A 379 -16.41 -21.46 8.67
C TYR A 379 -16.43 -22.81 7.95
N SER A 380 -17.35 -23.69 8.34
CA SER A 380 -17.38 -25.07 7.83
C SER A 380 -18.32 -25.26 6.63
N SER A 381 -19.02 -24.20 6.24
CA SER A 381 -19.95 -24.19 5.11
C SER A 381 -20.24 -22.77 4.64
N TYR A 382 -20.71 -22.64 3.38
CA TYR A 382 -21.21 -21.37 2.85
C TYR A 382 -22.29 -20.75 3.73
N LYS A 383 -23.11 -21.56 4.40
CA LYS A 383 -24.16 -21.08 5.30
C LYS A 383 -23.59 -20.32 6.49
N GLU A 384 -22.53 -20.84 7.10
CA GLU A 384 -21.85 -20.17 8.23
C GLU A 384 -21.12 -18.91 7.77
N ALA A 385 -20.37 -19.00 6.67
CA ALA A 385 -19.63 -17.87 6.11
C ALA A 385 -20.57 -16.73 5.68
N TYR A 386 -21.62 -17.02 4.93
CA TYR A 386 -22.59 -16.01 4.50
C TYR A 386 -23.39 -15.41 5.67
N SER A 387 -23.74 -16.22 6.68
CA SER A 387 -24.37 -15.70 7.91
C SER A 387 -23.45 -14.73 8.64
N GLN A 388 -22.15 -15.00 8.64
CA GLN A 388 -21.13 -14.13 9.20
C GLN A 388 -20.99 -12.82 8.41
N VAL A 389 -20.84 -12.89 7.08
CA VAL A 389 -20.77 -11.69 6.22
C VAL A 389 -22.00 -10.80 6.45
N ALA A 390 -23.21 -11.39 6.40
CA ALA A 390 -24.45 -10.65 6.60
C ALA A 390 -24.56 -10.05 8.01
N TYR A 391 -24.08 -10.75 9.03
CA TYR A 391 -24.05 -10.23 10.39
C TYR A 391 -23.17 -8.99 10.52
N ILE A 392 -21.96 -9.01 9.95
CA ILE A 392 -21.08 -7.84 9.97
C ILE A 392 -21.72 -6.64 9.25
N ARG A 393 -22.43 -6.87 8.14
CA ARG A 393 -23.17 -5.80 7.45
C ARG A 393 -24.35 -5.27 8.26
N ASP A 394 -25.02 -6.11 9.03
CA ASP A 394 -26.12 -5.72 9.91
C ASP A 394 -25.66 -4.87 11.12
N LEU A 395 -24.36 -4.85 11.43
CA LEU A 395 -23.77 -3.95 12.45
C LEU A 395 -23.54 -2.52 11.95
N ASP A 396 -23.74 -2.26 10.65
CA ASP A 396 -23.55 -0.96 10.03
C ASP A 396 -24.88 -0.17 9.97
N ASP A 397 -24.84 1.16 9.90
CA ASP A 397 -26.08 1.98 9.99
C ASP A 397 -26.89 2.05 8.68
N TYR A 398 -26.41 1.35 7.65
CA TYR A 398 -27.04 1.36 6.34
C TYR A 398 -28.13 0.30 6.23
N GLU A 399 -29.07 0.54 5.31
CA GLU A 399 -30.08 -0.45 4.98
C GLU A 399 -29.48 -1.47 4.00
N TYR A 400 -29.48 -2.74 4.41
CA TYR A 400 -29.05 -3.86 3.59
C TYR A 400 -30.23 -4.78 3.24
N ASN A 401 -30.25 -5.23 1.99
CA ASN A 401 -31.11 -6.34 1.56
C ASN A 401 -30.25 -7.47 1.01
N TYR A 402 -30.77 -8.69 1.12
CA TYR A 402 -30.03 -9.90 0.79
C TYR A 402 -30.78 -10.75 -0.24
N GLY A 403 -30.01 -11.53 -0.99
CA GLY A 403 -30.49 -12.56 -1.89
C GLY A 403 -29.57 -13.78 -1.87
N LEU A 404 -30.15 -14.94 -2.16
CA LEU A 404 -29.41 -16.19 -2.40
C LEU A 404 -29.81 -16.73 -3.77
N GLN A 405 -28.85 -16.87 -4.66
CA GLN A 405 -29.10 -17.36 -6.01
C GLN A 405 -27.91 -18.16 -6.52
N ASP A 406 -28.18 -19.34 -7.07
CA ASP A 406 -27.19 -20.17 -7.77
C ASP A 406 -26.97 -19.57 -9.16
N LEU A 407 -25.86 -18.84 -9.34
CA LEU A 407 -25.53 -18.07 -10.54
C LEU A 407 -24.66 -18.86 -11.53
N ASP A 408 -23.87 -19.84 -11.08
CA ASP A 408 -22.97 -20.64 -11.91
C ASP A 408 -23.42 -22.10 -12.14
N GLU A 409 -24.58 -22.49 -11.59
CA GLU A 409 -25.15 -23.83 -11.65
C GLU A 409 -24.31 -24.91 -10.93
N ASP A 410 -23.46 -24.55 -9.97
CA ASP A 410 -22.64 -25.48 -9.18
C ASP A 410 -23.42 -26.16 -8.03
N GLY A 411 -24.63 -25.66 -7.74
CA GLY A 411 -25.52 -26.16 -6.68
C GLY A 411 -25.31 -25.51 -5.31
N MET A 412 -24.49 -24.47 -5.22
CA MET A 412 -24.26 -23.59 -4.09
C MET A 412 -24.72 -22.19 -4.48
N PRO A 413 -25.62 -21.55 -3.72
CA PRO A 413 -26.02 -20.20 -4.05
C PRO A 413 -24.88 -19.21 -3.76
N GLU A 414 -24.78 -18.15 -4.55
CA GLU A 414 -24.09 -16.92 -4.21
C GLU A 414 -24.90 -16.11 -3.20
N LEU A 415 -24.20 -15.46 -2.27
CA LEU A 415 -24.77 -14.42 -1.43
C LEU A 415 -24.71 -13.08 -2.16
N ILE A 416 -25.85 -12.42 -2.27
CA ILE A 416 -25.97 -11.12 -2.93
C ILE A 416 -26.40 -10.11 -1.88
N ILE A 417 -25.60 -9.06 -1.71
CA ILE A 417 -25.82 -8.02 -0.70
C ILE A 417 -26.04 -6.70 -1.42
N LYS A 418 -27.18 -6.06 -1.15
CA LYS A 418 -27.50 -4.73 -1.63
C LYS A 418 -27.44 -3.72 -0.50
N LYS A 419 -26.48 -2.79 -0.56
CA LYS A 419 -26.40 -1.62 0.31
C LYS A 419 -27.17 -0.46 -0.31
N VAL A 420 -28.10 0.16 0.42
CA VAL A 420 -28.87 1.31 -0.07
C VAL A 420 -28.41 2.60 0.61
N GLU A 421 -28.04 3.61 -0.19
CA GLU A 421 -27.65 4.94 0.29
C GLU A 421 -28.33 6.05 -0.53
N GLY A 422 -29.50 6.48 -0.05
CA GLY A 422 -30.30 7.49 -0.75
C GLY A 422 -30.79 6.99 -2.11
N SER A 423 -30.33 7.62 -3.21
CA SER A 423 -30.68 7.22 -4.59
C SER A 423 -29.64 6.32 -5.25
N TRP A 424 -28.55 6.03 -4.55
CA TRP A 424 -27.48 5.15 -4.99
C TRP A 424 -27.55 3.84 -4.20
N PHE A 425 -27.06 2.76 -4.79
CA PHE A 425 -26.89 1.50 -4.10
C PHE A 425 -25.64 0.79 -4.62
N ARG A 426 -25.11 -0.10 -3.79
CA ARG A 426 -24.03 -1.03 -4.13
C ARG A 426 -24.57 -2.44 -4.08
N ILE A 427 -24.15 -3.29 -5.01
CA ILE A 427 -24.40 -4.72 -4.99
C ILE A 427 -23.06 -5.43 -4.92
N ASP A 428 -22.87 -6.22 -3.88
CA ASP A 428 -21.74 -7.13 -3.75
C ASP A 428 -22.23 -8.57 -3.90
N VAL A 429 -21.51 -9.38 -4.66
CA VAL A 429 -21.79 -10.81 -4.86
C VAL A 429 -20.63 -11.60 -4.26
N TYR A 430 -20.96 -12.59 -3.42
CA TYR A 430 -20.01 -13.47 -2.76
C TYR A 430 -20.29 -14.91 -3.15
N SER A 431 -19.22 -15.62 -3.53
CA SER A 431 -19.20 -17.07 -3.69
C SER A 431 -18.45 -17.69 -2.50
N PHE A 432 -18.65 -18.99 -2.27
CA PHE A 432 -17.96 -19.70 -1.19
C PHE A 432 -16.83 -20.56 -1.75
N GLU A 433 -15.59 -20.19 -1.48
CA GLU A 433 -14.40 -20.86 -2.00
C GLU A 433 -13.40 -21.14 -0.88
N ASP A 434 -12.82 -22.34 -0.86
CA ASP A 434 -11.78 -22.75 0.09
C ASP A 434 -12.10 -22.47 1.57
N ASP A 435 -13.37 -22.62 1.96
CA ASP A 435 -13.92 -22.37 3.30
C ASP A 435 -14.17 -20.87 3.65
N TYR A 436 -14.16 -19.98 2.65
CA TYR A 436 -14.33 -18.52 2.80
C TYR A 436 -15.39 -17.93 1.87
N ALA A 437 -15.96 -16.79 2.25
CA ALA A 437 -16.83 -15.98 1.40
C ALA A 437 -15.99 -14.99 0.57
N VAL A 438 -15.76 -15.31 -0.70
CA VAL A 438 -14.97 -14.50 -1.61
C VAL A 438 -15.89 -13.55 -2.36
N ARG A 439 -15.64 -12.24 -2.28
CA ARG A 439 -16.34 -11.26 -3.12
C ARG A 439 -15.88 -11.42 -4.56
N VAL A 440 -16.78 -11.85 -5.42
CA VAL A 440 -16.50 -12.06 -6.85
C VAL A 440 -16.87 -10.81 -7.65
N ALA A 441 -18.03 -10.20 -7.38
CA ALA A 441 -18.45 -8.97 -8.06
C ALA A 441 -18.81 -7.84 -7.09
N SER A 442 -18.59 -6.60 -7.53
CA SER A 442 -19.02 -5.37 -6.83
C SER A 442 -19.45 -4.32 -7.85
N LEU A 443 -20.71 -3.88 -7.77
CA LEU A 443 -21.30 -2.93 -8.72
C LEU A 443 -21.94 -1.75 -7.98
N ALA A 444 -21.60 -0.55 -8.43
CA ALA A 444 -22.09 0.73 -7.92
C ALA A 444 -23.06 1.34 -8.94
N ALA A 445 -24.31 1.58 -8.56
CA ALA A 445 -25.32 2.04 -9.51
C ALA A 445 -26.36 2.97 -8.90
N THR A 446 -27.06 3.69 -9.77
CA THR A 446 -28.21 4.51 -9.39
C THR A 446 -29.49 3.78 -9.70
N GLN A 447 -30.58 4.12 -9.02
CA GLN A 447 -31.87 3.43 -9.22
C GLN A 447 -32.34 3.41 -10.69
N ASP A 448 -31.90 4.37 -11.50
CA ASP A 448 -32.24 4.48 -12.92
C ASP A 448 -31.43 3.55 -13.84
N THR A 449 -30.31 2.95 -13.38
CA THR A 449 -29.43 2.09 -14.20
C THR A 449 -29.58 0.57 -13.93
N LEU A 450 -30.33 0.20 -12.88
CA LEU A 450 -30.56 -1.19 -12.42
C LEU A 450 -31.03 -2.18 -13.48
N GLU A 451 -31.92 -1.76 -14.38
CA GLU A 451 -32.60 -2.70 -15.28
C GLU A 451 -31.70 -3.18 -16.43
N THR A 452 -30.53 -2.57 -16.62
CA THR A 452 -29.69 -2.77 -17.82
C THR A 452 -28.27 -3.20 -17.55
N GLU A 453 -27.81 -3.20 -16.30
CA GLU A 453 -26.44 -3.63 -15.96
C GLU A 453 -26.35 -5.16 -15.79
N GLU A 454 -25.36 -5.74 -16.46
CA GLU A 454 -24.96 -7.15 -16.37
C GLU A 454 -23.85 -7.30 -15.32
N ILE A 455 -23.78 -8.44 -14.67
CA ILE A 455 -22.65 -8.77 -13.79
C ILE A 455 -21.58 -9.42 -14.67
N ASP A 456 -20.45 -8.74 -14.88
CA ASP A 456 -19.43 -9.13 -15.87
C ASP A 456 -18.90 -10.57 -15.69
N GLU A 457 -18.88 -11.09 -14.46
CA GLU A 457 -18.44 -12.46 -14.17
C GLU A 457 -19.48 -13.54 -14.51
N TYR A 458 -20.76 -13.18 -14.58
CA TYR A 458 -21.86 -14.11 -14.84
C TYR A 458 -22.54 -13.76 -16.17
N GLU A 459 -22.16 -14.47 -17.23
CA GLU A 459 -22.73 -14.26 -18.56
C GLU A 459 -24.27 -14.32 -18.51
N ASN A 460 -24.93 -13.21 -18.88
CA ASN A 460 -26.39 -13.06 -19.00
C ASN A 460 -27.19 -12.97 -17.69
N VAL A 461 -26.58 -12.66 -16.54
CA VAL A 461 -27.32 -12.31 -15.32
C VAL A 461 -27.46 -10.78 -15.23
N THR A 462 -28.69 -10.28 -15.34
CA THR A 462 -28.98 -8.85 -15.09
C THR A 462 -29.45 -8.64 -13.66
N LEU A 463 -29.05 -7.51 -13.06
CA LEU A 463 -29.42 -7.18 -11.67
C LEU A 463 -30.93 -7.21 -11.41
N GLY A 464 -31.74 -6.84 -12.39
CA GLY A 464 -33.20 -6.85 -12.29
C GLY A 464 -33.84 -8.24 -12.15
N GLN A 465 -33.06 -9.31 -12.33
CA GLN A 465 -33.53 -10.71 -12.17
C GLN A 465 -33.25 -11.29 -10.79
N ILE A 466 -32.45 -10.61 -9.98
CA ILE A 466 -32.02 -11.09 -8.68
C ILE A 466 -33.05 -10.69 -7.62
N ASP A 467 -33.55 -11.67 -6.87
CA ASP A 467 -34.42 -11.42 -5.72
C ASP A 467 -33.57 -11.03 -4.50
N MET A 468 -33.48 -9.72 -4.25
CA MET A 468 -32.82 -9.14 -3.08
C MET A 468 -33.86 -8.60 -2.09
N SER A 469 -34.88 -9.39 -1.77
CA SER A 469 -35.97 -8.96 -0.89
C SER A 469 -35.83 -9.37 0.57
N LEU A 470 -34.82 -10.18 0.90
CA LEU A 470 -34.64 -10.72 2.24
C LEU A 470 -34.10 -9.65 3.19
N THR A 471 -34.67 -9.56 4.40
CA THR A 471 -33.99 -8.92 5.55
C THR A 471 -32.88 -9.82 6.09
N TYR A 472 -32.06 -9.30 7.01
CA TYR A 472 -31.06 -10.10 7.70
C TYR A 472 -31.68 -11.34 8.37
N GLU A 473 -32.78 -11.19 9.12
CA GLU A 473 -33.43 -12.30 9.81
C GLU A 473 -34.05 -13.32 8.85
N GLU A 474 -34.55 -12.87 7.71
CA GLU A 474 -35.08 -13.76 6.67
C GLU A 474 -33.95 -14.56 6.02
N LEU A 475 -32.83 -13.92 5.67
CA LEU A 475 -31.64 -14.59 5.15
C LEU A 475 -31.13 -15.66 6.12
N ILE A 476 -30.94 -15.32 7.40
CA ILE A 476 -30.47 -16.28 8.41
C ILE A 476 -31.45 -17.46 8.53
N SER A 477 -32.76 -17.20 8.49
CA SER A 477 -33.76 -18.27 8.51
C SER A 477 -33.71 -19.16 7.26
N GLU A 478 -33.33 -18.64 6.10
CA GLU A 478 -33.14 -19.44 4.89
C GLU A 478 -31.86 -20.27 4.94
N LEU A 479 -30.76 -19.70 5.45
CA LEU A 479 -29.49 -20.41 5.62
C LEU A 479 -29.58 -21.53 6.67
N ASP A 480 -30.37 -21.36 7.73
CA ASP A 480 -30.60 -22.40 8.76
C ASP A 480 -31.52 -23.55 8.31
N GLY A 481 -32.33 -23.34 7.26
CA GLY A 481 -33.28 -24.32 6.69
C GLY A 481 -32.60 -25.42 5.86
#